data_AF-A0A1Q3VQ56-F1
#
_entry.id   AF-A0A1Q3VQ56-F1
#
_cell.length_a   1.000
_cell.length_b   1.000
_cell.length_c   1.000
_cell.angle_alpha   90.00
_cell.angle_beta   90.00
_cell.angle_gamma   90.00
#
_symmetry.space_group_name_H-M   'P 1'
#
loop_
_entity.id
_entity.type
_entity.pdbx_description
1 polymer ?
#
loop_
_entity_poly.entity_id
_entity_poly.type
_entity_poly.pdbx_seq_one_letter_code
_entity_poly.pdbx_strand_id
1 'polypeptide(L)'
;MARFRRIIEQLQQWPGPKLKVLKLSLYGEPLIAPDFPEMLALAKQADIAERIETTTNASLLSPEIAESMVRHGLDYVRVSIYATRQDRHQEVTGSKFDIERIRENLLFLQEAKRRAGTERPYVSCKMLDEFSDENDRFLSMFRDVADEVYLDKPHTWIKVDGVNFIKNFYGKKTSSAEKDFEDHSTQRVACPMAFTTMAVRANGAVAPCCVDYIGGTNIGDIETQSLQEIWNSNAWLEFQKMQLENRKNENSSCARCDIFRSDHYTKDNIDGFPVEKLRPLKQDVNQ
;
A
#
# COMPACT_ATOMS: atom_id res chain seq x y z
N MET A 1 -4.20 19.34 -1.41
CA MET A 1 -4.62 19.53 -2.81
C MET A 1 -3.59 19.97 -3.86
N ALA A 2 -2.94 21.14 -3.80
CA ALA A 2 -2.15 21.64 -4.96
C ALA A 2 -1.12 20.62 -5.50
N ARG A 3 -0.38 19.97 -4.60
CA ARG A 3 0.55 18.89 -4.91
C ARG A 3 -0.10 17.70 -5.60
N PHE A 4 -1.28 17.28 -5.14
CA PHE A 4 -2.01 16.17 -5.73
C PHE A 4 -2.50 16.49 -7.14
N ARG A 5 -3.01 17.71 -7.39
CA ARG A 5 -3.39 18.14 -8.73
C ARG A 5 -2.21 18.06 -9.70
N ARG A 6 -1.04 18.58 -9.30
CA ARG A 6 0.20 18.47 -10.08
C ARG A 6 0.57 17.01 -10.40
N ILE A 7 0.43 16.09 -9.44
CA ILE A 7 0.66 14.65 -9.66
C ILE A 7 -0.29 14.12 -10.73
N ILE A 8 -1.60 14.39 -10.61
CA ILE A 8 -2.61 13.92 -11.57
C ILE A 8 -2.34 14.49 -12.97
N GLU A 9 -2.07 15.80 -13.08
CA GLU A 9 -1.75 16.46 -14.35
C GLU A 9 -0.52 15.84 -15.03
N GLN A 10 0.54 15.52 -14.26
CA GLN A 10 1.72 14.84 -14.80
C GLN A 10 1.42 13.40 -15.23
N LEU A 11 0.58 12.67 -14.49
CA LEU A 11 0.19 11.31 -14.85
C LEU A 11 -0.74 11.26 -16.08
N GLN A 12 -1.52 12.31 -16.33
CA GLN A 12 -2.28 12.42 -17.59
C GLN A 12 -1.37 12.56 -18.82
N GLN A 13 -0.15 13.05 -18.63
CA GLN A 13 0.87 13.17 -19.69
C GLN A 13 1.81 11.96 -19.71
N TRP A 14 1.52 10.91 -18.94
CA TRP A 14 2.37 9.72 -18.90
C TRP A 14 2.37 9.02 -20.27
N PRO A 15 3.55 8.77 -20.87
CA PRO A 15 3.64 8.19 -22.22
C PRO A 15 3.31 6.68 -22.25
N GLY A 16 3.28 6.03 -21.08
CA GLY A 16 2.98 4.61 -20.96
C GLY A 16 1.48 4.31 -20.94
N PRO A 17 1.09 3.02 -20.85
CA PRO A 17 -0.29 2.65 -20.62
C PRO A 17 -0.79 3.19 -19.28
N LYS A 18 -2.12 3.15 -19.08
CA LYS A 18 -2.73 3.42 -17.78
C LYS A 18 -2.06 2.61 -16.68
N LEU A 19 -1.94 3.23 -15.51
CA LEU A 19 -1.47 2.55 -14.31
C LEU A 19 -2.38 1.37 -14.01
N LYS A 20 -1.81 0.22 -13.64
CA LYS A 20 -2.63 -0.91 -13.16
C LYS A 20 -3.41 -0.53 -11.90
N VAL A 21 -2.75 0.20 -10.99
CA VAL A 21 -3.34 0.65 -9.72
C VAL A 21 -2.84 2.06 -9.41
N LEU A 22 -3.76 2.95 -9.05
CA LEU A 22 -3.47 4.19 -8.34
C LEU A 22 -3.97 4.06 -6.90
N LYS A 23 -3.04 4.10 -5.94
CA LYS A 23 -3.37 4.03 -4.53
C LYS A 23 -3.36 5.43 -3.90
N LEU A 24 -4.50 5.86 -3.35
CA LEU A 24 -4.69 7.16 -2.70
C LEU A 24 -4.25 7.17 -1.22
N SER A 25 -3.33 6.29 -0.85
CA SER A 25 -2.70 6.27 0.47
C SER A 25 -1.30 5.66 0.40
N LEU A 26 -0.45 6.07 1.33
CA LEU A 26 0.89 5.51 1.50
C LEU A 26 1.12 5.18 2.97
N TYR A 27 1.28 6.21 3.81
CA TYR A 27 1.37 6.11 5.26
C TYR A 27 0.31 7.00 5.92
N GLY A 28 -0.13 6.62 7.12
CA GLY A 28 -1.19 7.33 7.85
C GLY A 28 -2.60 6.89 7.45
N GLU A 29 -3.59 7.69 7.86
CA GLU A 29 -5.01 7.45 7.60
C GLU A 29 -5.55 8.46 6.57
N PRO A 30 -5.91 8.03 5.35
CA PRO A 30 -6.35 8.93 4.29
C PRO A 30 -7.63 9.72 4.64
N LEU A 31 -8.51 9.18 5.49
CA LEU A 31 -9.77 9.85 5.85
C LEU A 31 -9.60 11.02 6.84
N ILE A 32 -8.39 11.25 7.36
CA ILE A 32 -8.05 12.49 8.07
C ILE A 32 -7.97 13.66 7.08
N ALA A 33 -7.61 13.40 5.81
CA ALA A 33 -7.45 14.43 4.80
C ALA A 33 -8.84 14.92 4.34
N PRO A 34 -9.21 16.19 4.60
CA PRO A 34 -10.54 16.70 4.27
C PRO A 34 -10.77 16.77 2.74
N ASP A 35 -9.68 16.76 1.97
CA ASP A 35 -9.68 16.80 0.52
C ASP A 35 -9.77 15.41 -0.14
N PHE A 36 -9.84 14.32 0.63
CA PHE A 36 -9.95 12.96 0.09
C PHE A 36 -11.07 12.79 -0.96
N PRO A 37 -12.32 13.26 -0.74
CA PRO A 37 -13.37 13.28 -1.77
C PRO A 37 -12.96 13.92 -3.09
N GLU A 38 -12.30 15.09 -3.02
CA GLU A 38 -11.85 15.85 -4.18
C GLU A 38 -10.71 15.12 -4.90
N MET A 39 -9.77 14.56 -4.13
CA MET A 39 -8.66 13.76 -4.69
C MET A 39 -9.20 12.55 -5.47
N LEU A 40 -10.18 11.83 -4.91
CA LEU A 40 -10.80 10.70 -5.59
C LEU A 40 -11.54 11.14 -6.87
N ALA A 41 -12.32 12.21 -6.81
CA ALA A 41 -13.03 12.74 -7.96
C ALA A 41 -12.07 13.10 -9.10
N LEU A 42 -10.98 13.82 -8.78
CA LEU A 42 -9.95 14.20 -9.74
C LEU A 42 -9.24 12.98 -10.33
N ALA A 43 -8.86 12.00 -9.50
CA ALA A 43 -8.23 10.78 -9.97
C ALA A 43 -9.13 9.97 -10.91
N LYS A 44 -10.44 9.87 -10.59
CA LYS A 44 -11.39 9.17 -11.45
C LYS A 44 -11.61 9.89 -12.78
N GLN A 45 -11.76 11.21 -12.76
CA GLN A 45 -11.93 12.02 -13.96
C GLN A 45 -10.70 11.99 -14.88
N ALA A 46 -9.51 11.89 -14.31
CA ALA A 46 -8.27 11.83 -15.08
C ALA A 46 -8.12 10.54 -15.91
N ASP A 47 -8.83 9.46 -15.52
CA ASP A 47 -8.85 8.19 -16.25
C ASP A 47 -7.44 7.59 -16.51
N ILE A 48 -6.54 7.75 -15.54
CA ILE A 48 -5.12 7.36 -15.64
C ILE A 48 -4.80 5.96 -15.09
N ALA A 49 -5.77 5.28 -14.47
CA ALA A 49 -5.57 4.00 -13.82
C ALA A 49 -6.72 3.01 -14.07
N GLU A 50 -6.41 1.72 -14.19
CA GLU A 50 -7.40 0.63 -14.30
C GLU A 50 -8.17 0.42 -12.99
N ARG A 51 -7.50 0.63 -11.84
CA ARG A 51 -8.09 0.55 -10.50
C ARG A 51 -7.64 1.71 -9.63
N ILE A 52 -8.58 2.42 -9.01
CA ILE A 52 -8.28 3.39 -7.96
C ILE A 52 -8.64 2.77 -6.61
N GLU A 53 -7.67 2.72 -5.70
CA GLU A 53 -7.85 2.12 -4.39
C GLU A 53 -7.36 3.00 -3.25
N THR A 54 -7.84 2.72 -2.04
CA THR A 54 -7.29 3.29 -0.80
C THR A 54 -7.19 2.23 0.29
N THR A 55 -6.40 2.52 1.32
CA THR A 55 -6.35 1.71 2.55
C THR A 55 -6.65 2.61 3.74
N THR A 56 -7.63 2.21 4.55
CA THR A 56 -8.12 2.96 5.73
C THR A 56 -8.29 2.01 6.92
N ASN A 57 -8.29 2.55 8.14
CA ASN A 57 -8.73 1.87 9.35
C ASN A 57 -10.26 1.97 9.58
N ALA A 58 -10.96 2.70 8.71
CA ALA A 58 -12.41 2.94 8.73
C ALA A 58 -12.97 3.62 10.00
N SER A 59 -12.13 4.08 10.92
CA SER A 59 -12.58 4.80 12.13
C SER A 59 -13.25 6.14 11.80
N LEU A 60 -12.84 6.78 10.70
CA LEU A 60 -13.41 8.05 10.21
C LEU A 60 -14.36 7.87 9.03
N LEU A 61 -14.76 6.63 8.70
CA LEU A 61 -15.70 6.39 7.62
C LEU A 61 -17.12 6.80 8.05
N SER A 62 -17.57 7.95 7.56
CA SER A 62 -18.93 8.48 7.78
C SER A 62 -19.86 8.16 6.61
N PRO A 63 -21.19 8.35 6.77
CA PRO A 63 -22.14 8.26 5.65
C PRO A 63 -21.75 9.13 4.45
N GLU A 64 -21.31 10.37 4.70
CA GLU A 64 -20.94 11.33 3.66
C GLU A 64 -19.68 10.89 2.90
N ILE A 65 -18.68 10.36 3.62
CA ILE A 65 -17.47 9.81 3.02
C ILE A 65 -17.80 8.55 2.22
N ALA A 66 -18.62 7.66 2.76
CA ALA A 66 -19.05 6.44 2.08
C ALA A 66 -19.81 6.74 0.78
N GLU A 67 -20.78 7.66 0.83
CA GLU A 67 -21.48 8.16 -0.36
C GLU A 67 -20.52 8.79 -1.36
N SER A 68 -19.55 9.57 -0.88
CA SER A 68 -18.52 10.17 -1.72
C SER A 68 -17.65 9.13 -2.42
N MET A 69 -17.21 8.08 -1.71
CA MET A 69 -16.43 6.97 -2.29
C MET A 69 -17.19 6.29 -3.43
N VAL A 70 -18.47 5.99 -3.21
CA VAL A 70 -19.34 5.37 -4.22
C VAL A 70 -19.60 6.31 -5.40
N ARG A 71 -20.01 7.56 -5.12
CA ARG A 71 -20.34 8.58 -6.12
C ARG A 71 -19.16 8.91 -7.04
N HIS A 72 -17.95 9.02 -6.49
CA HIS A 72 -16.74 9.29 -7.26
C HIS A 72 -16.05 8.04 -7.78
N GLY A 73 -16.69 6.87 -7.66
CA GLY A 73 -16.30 5.64 -8.35
C GLY A 73 -14.99 5.04 -7.87
N LEU A 74 -14.73 5.05 -6.54
CA LEU A 74 -13.66 4.26 -5.94
C LEU A 74 -13.86 2.79 -6.32
N ASP A 75 -12.79 2.12 -6.77
CA ASP A 75 -12.91 0.74 -7.24
C ASP A 75 -12.69 -0.27 -6.12
N TYR A 76 -11.78 0.02 -5.18
CA TYR A 76 -11.41 -0.90 -4.10
C TYR A 76 -11.05 -0.16 -2.82
N VAL A 77 -11.53 -0.65 -1.68
CA VAL A 77 -11.12 -0.19 -0.35
C VAL A 77 -10.58 -1.36 0.45
N ARG A 78 -9.32 -1.23 0.88
CA ARG A 78 -8.73 -2.15 1.86
C ARG A 78 -8.92 -1.59 3.25
N VAL A 79 -9.48 -2.39 4.15
CA VAL A 79 -9.72 -1.98 5.53
C VAL A 79 -8.77 -2.75 6.43
N SER A 80 -7.83 -2.05 7.05
CA SER A 80 -6.86 -2.64 7.98
C SER A 80 -7.46 -2.70 9.38
N ILE A 81 -7.83 -3.89 9.81
CA ILE A 81 -8.29 -4.21 11.17
C ILE A 81 -7.14 -4.86 11.91
N TYR A 82 -6.95 -4.51 13.18
CA TYR A 82 -5.78 -4.93 13.96
C TYR A 82 -6.10 -5.87 15.12
N ALA A 83 -7.38 -6.02 15.47
CA ALA A 83 -7.86 -6.88 16.53
C ALA A 83 -9.38 -7.03 16.44
N THR A 84 -9.92 -8.05 17.10
CA THR A 84 -11.37 -8.27 17.27
C THR A 84 -11.86 -7.87 18.65
N ARG A 85 -10.95 -7.77 19.63
CA ARG A 85 -11.25 -7.36 20.99
C ARG A 85 -10.83 -5.91 21.23
N GLN A 86 -11.64 -5.18 21.98
CA GLN A 86 -11.38 -3.75 22.25
C GLN A 86 -10.07 -3.50 22.99
N ASP A 87 -9.74 -4.33 23.98
CA ASP A 87 -8.49 -4.20 24.74
C ASP A 87 -7.25 -4.40 23.85
N ARG A 88 -7.31 -5.43 22.99
CA ARG A 88 -6.26 -5.73 22.02
C ARG A 88 -6.16 -4.68 20.93
N HIS A 89 -7.29 -4.13 20.46
CA HIS A 89 -7.31 -3.01 19.52
C HIS A 89 -6.55 -1.82 20.10
N GLN A 90 -6.82 -1.47 21.36
CA GLN A 90 -6.14 -0.38 22.05
C GLN A 90 -4.65 -0.67 22.28
N GLU A 91 -4.29 -1.90 22.64
CA GLU A 91 -2.89 -2.32 22.81
C GLU A 91 -2.08 -2.15 21.51
N VAL A 92 -2.61 -2.62 20.39
CA VAL A 92 -1.90 -2.65 19.11
C VAL A 92 -1.86 -1.28 18.44
N THR A 93 -2.99 -0.55 18.45
CA THR A 93 -3.13 0.70 17.68
C THR A 93 -2.86 1.94 18.52
N GLY A 94 -2.89 1.83 19.85
CA GLY A 94 -2.93 2.97 20.76
C GLY A 94 -4.26 3.75 20.76
N SER A 95 -5.25 3.32 19.96
CA SER A 95 -6.54 3.99 19.82
C SER A 95 -7.57 3.47 20.83
N LYS A 96 -8.38 4.38 21.37
CA LYS A 96 -9.57 4.03 22.16
C LYS A 96 -10.84 3.96 21.31
N PHE A 97 -10.71 4.10 19.99
CA PHE A 97 -11.84 3.99 19.09
C PHE A 97 -12.42 2.58 19.16
N ASP A 98 -13.75 2.49 19.12
CA ASP A 98 -14.47 1.25 19.34
C ASP A 98 -14.43 0.36 18.09
N ILE A 99 -14.06 -0.92 18.26
CA ILE A 99 -13.94 -1.87 17.15
C ILE A 99 -15.30 -2.25 16.54
N GLU A 100 -16.37 -2.32 17.34
CA GLU A 100 -17.72 -2.50 16.84
C GLU A 100 -18.15 -1.28 16.03
N ARG A 101 -17.73 -0.07 16.46
CA ARG A 101 -17.99 1.13 15.67
C ARG A 101 -17.28 1.13 14.32
N ILE A 102 -16.07 0.56 14.23
CA ILE A 102 -15.39 0.37 12.92
C ILE A 102 -16.22 -0.54 12.02
N ARG A 103 -16.75 -1.65 12.56
CA ARG A 103 -17.64 -2.56 11.84
C ARG A 103 -18.93 -1.85 11.39
N GLU A 104 -19.56 -1.08 12.28
CA GLU A 104 -20.75 -0.29 11.95
C GLU A 104 -20.48 0.74 10.83
N ASN A 105 -19.32 1.39 10.86
CA ASN A 105 -18.97 2.38 9.83
C ASN A 105 -18.90 1.73 8.42
N LEU A 106 -18.52 0.46 8.31
CA LEU A 106 -18.51 -0.25 7.02
C LEU A 106 -19.92 -0.46 6.45
N LEU A 107 -20.95 -0.53 7.30
CA LEU A 107 -22.34 -0.60 6.84
C LEU A 107 -22.74 0.65 6.04
N PHE A 108 -22.17 1.82 6.34
CA PHE A 108 -22.43 3.02 5.54
C PHE A 108 -22.00 2.85 4.08
N LEU A 109 -20.90 2.15 3.84
CA LEU A 109 -20.41 1.90 2.50
C LEU A 109 -21.26 0.86 1.77
N GLN A 110 -21.68 -0.20 2.47
CA GLN A 110 -22.62 -1.18 1.91
C GLN A 110 -23.99 -0.56 1.60
N GLU A 111 -24.47 0.36 2.44
CA GLU A 111 -25.71 1.11 2.19
C GLU A 111 -25.56 2.04 0.99
N ALA A 112 -24.44 2.78 0.88
CA ALA A 112 -24.17 3.64 -0.26
C ALA A 112 -24.10 2.85 -1.57
N LYS A 113 -23.43 1.69 -1.58
CA LYS A 113 -23.39 0.74 -2.70
C LYS A 113 -24.79 0.31 -3.14
N ARG A 114 -25.63 -0.11 -2.17
CA ARG A 114 -27.00 -0.58 -2.43
C ARG A 114 -27.88 0.53 -3.02
N ARG A 115 -27.83 1.74 -2.45
CA ARG A 115 -28.60 2.90 -2.96
C ARG A 115 -28.20 3.30 -4.37
N ALA A 116 -26.92 3.21 -4.69
CA ALA A 116 -26.40 3.52 -6.02
C ALA A 116 -26.52 2.36 -7.02
N GLY A 117 -26.95 1.17 -6.59
CA GLY A 117 -27.07 -0.02 -7.44
C GLY A 117 -25.73 -0.50 -8.00
N THR A 118 -24.67 -0.45 -7.19
CA THR A 118 -23.30 -0.79 -7.62
C THR A 118 -22.62 -1.73 -6.63
N GLU A 119 -21.75 -2.58 -7.15
CA GLU A 119 -20.86 -3.46 -6.37
C GLU A 119 -19.54 -2.78 -5.96
N ARG A 120 -19.34 -1.50 -6.32
CA ARG A 120 -18.10 -0.75 -6.04
C ARG A 120 -18.29 0.37 -5.01
N PRO A 121 -17.29 0.61 -4.15
CA PRO A 121 -15.98 -0.06 -4.10
C PRO A 121 -16.08 -1.49 -3.55
N TYR A 122 -15.18 -2.37 -4.02
CA TYR A 122 -15.00 -3.68 -3.41
C TYR A 122 -14.32 -3.50 -2.04
N VAL A 123 -14.96 -3.99 -0.99
CA VAL A 123 -14.56 -3.83 0.40
C VAL A 123 -13.82 -5.08 0.87
N SER A 124 -12.52 -4.96 1.10
CA SER A 124 -11.69 -6.06 1.58
C SER A 124 -11.14 -5.75 2.97
N CYS A 125 -11.65 -6.45 3.97
CA CYS A 125 -11.19 -6.35 5.35
C CYS A 125 -10.03 -7.33 5.58
N LYS A 126 -8.97 -6.84 6.19
CA LYS A 126 -7.83 -7.66 6.57
C LYS A 126 -7.40 -7.49 8.01
N MET A 127 -6.87 -8.56 8.57
CA MET A 127 -6.17 -8.59 9.86
C MET A 127 -4.89 -9.39 9.71
N LEU A 128 -3.88 -9.12 10.53
CA LEU A 128 -2.72 -10.01 10.60
C LEU A 128 -3.14 -11.37 11.18
N ASP A 129 -2.61 -12.45 10.63
CA ASP A 129 -2.80 -13.81 11.13
C ASP A 129 -2.27 -13.91 12.57
N GLU A 130 -3.18 -13.94 13.54
CA GLU A 130 -2.87 -13.96 14.97
C GLU A 130 -2.50 -15.36 15.47
N PHE A 131 -2.48 -16.41 14.63
CA PHE A 131 -2.23 -17.81 15.03
C PHE A 131 -3.06 -18.25 16.24
N SER A 132 -4.34 -17.84 16.29
CA SER A 132 -5.27 -18.15 17.37
C SER A 132 -6.72 -18.09 16.90
N ASP A 133 -7.65 -18.40 17.80
CA ASP A 133 -9.11 -18.31 17.58
C ASP A 133 -9.59 -16.89 17.24
N GLU A 134 -8.78 -15.86 17.51
CA GLU A 134 -9.04 -14.48 17.05
C GLU A 134 -9.20 -14.39 15.53
N ASN A 135 -8.53 -15.25 14.76
CA ASN A 135 -8.69 -15.34 13.31
C ASN A 135 -10.13 -15.67 12.91
N ASP A 136 -10.71 -16.71 13.50
CA ASP A 136 -12.08 -17.13 13.20
C ASP A 136 -13.11 -16.09 13.65
N ARG A 137 -12.83 -15.42 14.77
CA ARG A 137 -13.64 -14.29 15.25
C ARG A 137 -13.61 -13.15 14.25
N PHE A 138 -12.44 -12.78 13.73
CA PHE A 138 -12.30 -11.72 12.73
C PHE A 138 -13.05 -12.04 11.45
N LEU A 139 -12.82 -13.25 10.92
CA LEU A 139 -13.50 -13.74 9.73
C LEU A 139 -15.03 -13.75 9.89
N SER A 140 -15.53 -14.03 11.10
CA SER A 140 -16.98 -14.03 11.38
C SER A 140 -17.52 -12.62 11.57
N MET A 141 -16.81 -11.77 12.30
CA MET A 141 -17.22 -10.42 12.69
C MET A 141 -17.39 -9.48 11.49
N PHE A 142 -16.54 -9.61 10.46
CA PHE A 142 -16.55 -8.70 9.30
C PHE A 142 -17.20 -9.28 8.05
N ARG A 143 -17.63 -10.55 8.05
CA ARG A 143 -18.15 -11.24 6.85
C ARG A 143 -19.35 -10.58 6.21
N ASP A 144 -20.24 -10.01 7.01
CA ASP A 144 -21.49 -9.41 6.55
C ASP A 144 -21.37 -7.93 6.18
N VAL A 145 -20.21 -7.32 6.45
CA VAL A 145 -19.94 -5.91 6.17
C VAL A 145 -18.83 -5.69 5.13
N ALA A 146 -18.26 -6.76 4.59
CA ALA A 146 -17.19 -6.73 3.59
C ALA A 146 -17.48 -7.71 2.44
N ASP A 147 -16.93 -7.42 1.26
CA ASP A 147 -16.99 -8.31 0.10
C ASP A 147 -15.93 -9.43 0.20
N GLU A 148 -14.85 -9.17 0.94
CA GLU A 148 -13.79 -10.12 1.27
C GLU A 148 -13.29 -9.89 2.70
N VAL A 149 -13.02 -10.98 3.42
CA VAL A 149 -12.33 -10.95 4.71
C VAL A 149 -11.21 -11.96 4.68
N TYR A 150 -9.98 -11.51 4.93
CA TYR A 150 -8.81 -12.38 4.81
C TYR A 150 -7.69 -12.02 5.80
N LEU A 151 -6.78 -12.97 6.03
CA LEU A 151 -5.66 -12.77 6.94
C LEU A 151 -4.40 -12.44 6.15
N ASP A 152 -3.79 -11.30 6.44
CA ASP A 152 -2.44 -10.98 6.01
C ASP A 152 -1.45 -11.83 6.83
N LYS A 153 -0.39 -12.30 6.18
CA LYS A 153 0.65 -13.07 6.83
C LYS A 153 1.67 -12.20 7.56
N PRO A 154 2.43 -12.75 8.52
CA PRO A 154 3.46 -12.00 9.20
C PRO A 154 4.47 -11.42 8.21
N HIS A 155 4.73 -10.12 8.33
CA HIS A 155 5.76 -9.44 7.56
C HIS A 155 6.31 -8.27 8.34
N THR A 156 7.54 -7.89 8.00
CA THR A 156 8.15 -6.64 8.44
C THR A 156 8.46 -5.77 7.24
N TRP A 157 8.31 -4.46 7.43
CA TRP A 157 8.83 -3.48 6.49
C TRP A 157 10.31 -3.22 6.81
N ILE A 158 10.78 -1.98 6.68
CA ILE A 158 12.14 -1.63 7.03
C ILE A 158 12.35 -1.82 8.54
N LYS A 159 13.32 -2.66 8.93
CA LYS A 159 13.70 -2.83 10.34
C LYS A 159 14.30 -1.53 10.88
N VAL A 160 13.94 -1.18 12.11
CA VAL A 160 14.46 0.00 12.81
C VAL A 160 15.07 -0.44 14.13
N ASP A 161 16.22 0.14 14.44
CA ASP A 161 16.99 -0.22 15.63
C ASP A 161 16.17 -0.02 16.90
N GLY A 162 16.23 -1.02 17.79
CA GLY A 162 15.44 -1.04 19.02
C GLY A 162 13.96 -1.40 18.85
N VAL A 163 13.47 -1.60 17.61
CA VAL A 163 12.08 -1.99 17.33
C VAL A 163 12.04 -3.40 16.74
N ASN A 164 11.38 -4.32 17.43
CA ASN A 164 11.07 -5.64 16.89
C ASN A 164 9.55 -5.77 16.76
N PHE A 165 9.02 -5.44 15.58
CA PHE A 165 7.59 -5.48 15.30
C PHE A 165 6.98 -6.87 15.55
N ILE A 166 7.61 -7.94 15.04
CA ILE A 166 7.11 -9.31 15.18
C ILE A 166 7.00 -9.67 16.66
N LYS A 167 8.06 -9.42 17.44
CA LYS A 167 8.03 -9.68 18.89
C LYS A 167 6.99 -8.84 19.62
N ASN A 168 6.90 -7.55 19.30
CA ASN A 168 5.99 -6.62 19.96
C ASN A 168 4.53 -6.94 19.65
N PHE A 169 4.22 -7.30 18.40
CA PHE A 169 2.88 -7.62 17.97
C PHE A 169 2.46 -9.01 18.47
N TYR A 170 3.24 -10.06 18.20
CA TYR A 170 2.83 -11.44 18.47
C TYR A 170 3.08 -11.92 19.90
N GLY A 171 3.95 -11.25 20.67
CA GLY A 171 4.23 -11.59 22.07
C GLY A 171 4.61 -13.06 22.23
N LYS A 172 3.78 -13.84 22.94
CA LYS A 172 4.01 -15.29 23.16
C LYS A 172 3.96 -16.13 21.87
N LYS A 173 3.37 -15.60 20.79
CA LYS A 173 3.21 -16.27 19.49
C LYS A 173 4.32 -15.93 18.49
N THR A 174 5.36 -15.20 18.93
CA THR A 174 6.50 -14.78 18.10
C THR A 174 7.08 -15.92 17.27
N SER A 175 7.31 -17.09 17.88
CA SER A 175 7.90 -18.25 17.18
C SER A 175 7.01 -18.79 16.05
N SER A 176 5.68 -18.66 16.15
CA SER A 176 4.76 -19.07 15.08
C SER A 176 4.86 -18.11 13.90
N ALA A 177 4.92 -16.81 14.17
CA ALA A 177 5.09 -15.78 13.15
C ALA A 177 6.46 -15.87 12.45
N GLU A 178 7.53 -16.09 13.21
CA GLU A 178 8.88 -16.31 12.67
C GLU A 178 8.93 -17.58 11.81
N LYS A 179 8.30 -18.67 12.26
CA LYS A 179 8.20 -19.90 11.49
C LYS A 179 7.45 -19.70 10.16
N ASP A 180 6.31 -19.02 10.16
CA ASP A 180 5.57 -18.72 8.92
C ASP A 180 6.44 -17.91 7.95
N PHE A 181 7.15 -16.90 8.47
CA PHE A 181 8.08 -16.10 7.68
C PHE A 181 9.22 -16.94 7.08
N GLU A 182 9.83 -17.83 7.87
CA GLU A 182 10.89 -18.74 7.41
C GLU A 182 10.39 -19.72 6.33
N ASP A 183 9.25 -20.36 6.56
CA ASP A 183 8.66 -21.34 5.65
C ASP A 183 8.27 -20.71 4.29
N HIS A 184 8.01 -19.40 4.25
CA HIS A 184 7.60 -18.64 3.07
C HIS A 184 8.68 -17.65 2.56
N SER A 185 9.92 -17.80 3.05
CA SER A 185 11.05 -17.01 2.61
C SER A 185 11.72 -17.67 1.40
N THR A 186 11.70 -16.97 0.26
CA THR A 186 12.39 -17.44 -0.95
C THR A 186 13.87 -17.08 -0.94
N GLN A 187 14.63 -17.75 -1.81
CA GLN A 187 16.05 -17.44 -2.05
C GLN A 187 16.25 -16.28 -3.04
N ARG A 188 15.19 -15.49 -3.31
CA ARG A 188 15.29 -14.37 -4.24
C ARG A 188 16.32 -13.36 -3.78
N VAL A 189 17.00 -12.78 -4.75
CA VAL A 189 18.05 -11.80 -4.54
C VAL A 189 17.53 -10.40 -4.86
N ALA A 190 16.89 -10.21 -6.00
CA ALA A 190 16.43 -8.91 -6.47
C ALA A 190 15.00 -8.61 -5.98
N CYS A 191 14.79 -7.39 -5.50
CA CYS A 191 13.45 -6.87 -5.20
C CYS A 191 12.81 -6.27 -6.45
N PRO A 192 11.60 -6.70 -6.86
CA PRO A 192 10.96 -6.18 -8.07
C PRO A 192 10.27 -4.82 -7.92
N MET A 193 10.16 -4.27 -6.70
CA MET A 193 9.38 -3.06 -6.43
C MET A 193 9.75 -1.86 -7.32
N ALA A 194 11.05 -1.63 -7.56
CA ALA A 194 11.51 -0.50 -8.38
C ALA A 194 11.18 -0.60 -9.88
N PHE A 195 10.63 -1.74 -10.30
CA PHE A 195 10.25 -1.98 -11.69
C PHE A 195 8.75 -1.77 -11.92
N THR A 196 7.96 -1.76 -10.84
CA THR A 196 6.49 -1.74 -10.92
C THR A 196 5.85 -0.64 -10.09
N THR A 197 6.59 -0.02 -9.18
CA THR A 197 6.02 0.82 -8.11
C THR A 197 6.74 2.15 -7.99
N MET A 198 5.96 3.23 -7.90
CA MET A 198 6.41 4.55 -7.51
C MET A 198 5.56 5.04 -6.34
N ALA A 199 6.21 5.49 -5.26
CA ALA A 199 5.55 6.06 -4.10
C ALA A 199 5.87 7.55 -3.99
N VAL A 200 4.85 8.40 -4.05
CA VAL A 200 4.97 9.84 -3.81
C VAL A 200 4.51 10.15 -2.39
N ARG A 201 5.39 10.72 -1.58
CA ARG A 201 5.10 11.07 -0.18
C ARG A 201 4.33 12.38 -0.08
N ALA A 202 3.70 12.60 1.07
CA ALA A 202 2.95 13.82 1.35
C ALA A 202 3.81 15.11 1.23
N ASN A 203 5.12 15.03 1.46
CA ASN A 203 6.05 16.16 1.32
C ASN A 203 6.61 16.34 -0.10
N GLY A 204 6.27 15.48 -1.06
CA GLY A 204 6.75 15.55 -2.45
C GLY A 204 7.90 14.60 -2.79
N ALA A 205 8.59 14.04 -1.79
CA ALA A 205 9.66 13.08 -2.04
C ALA A 205 9.13 11.80 -2.70
N VAL A 206 9.90 11.26 -3.65
CA VAL A 206 9.55 10.07 -4.44
C VAL A 206 10.50 8.92 -4.11
N ALA A 207 9.93 7.73 -3.92
CA ALA A 207 10.67 6.49 -3.65
C ALA A 207 10.24 5.34 -4.59
N PRO A 208 11.13 4.38 -4.88
CA PRO A 208 10.83 3.20 -5.71
C PRO A 208 10.14 2.08 -4.93
N CYS A 209 9.55 2.39 -3.77
CA CYS A 209 9.02 1.41 -2.83
C CYS A 209 7.99 2.04 -1.90
N CYS A 210 6.91 1.32 -1.60
CA CYS A 210 5.84 1.76 -0.70
C CYS A 210 6.02 1.35 0.78
N VAL A 211 7.04 0.53 1.10
CA VAL A 211 7.30 0.07 2.48
C VAL A 211 8.44 0.81 3.17
N ASP A 212 9.11 1.73 2.48
CA ASP A 212 10.19 2.56 3.02
C ASP A 212 9.66 3.69 3.92
N TYR A 213 9.06 3.38 5.06
CA TYR A 213 8.40 4.42 5.89
C TYR A 213 9.39 5.46 6.45
N ILE A 214 10.66 5.09 6.65
CA ILE A 214 11.71 5.98 7.18
C ILE A 214 12.28 6.95 6.14
N GLY A 215 12.05 6.73 4.84
CA GLY A 215 12.52 7.62 3.78
C GLY A 215 13.98 7.46 3.38
N GLY A 216 14.58 6.29 3.65
CA GLY A 216 15.99 6.01 3.33
C GLY A 216 16.26 5.69 1.85
N THR A 217 15.22 5.71 1.01
CA THR A 217 15.27 5.46 -0.43
C THR A 217 14.56 6.54 -1.26
N ASN A 218 14.51 7.78 -0.77
CA ASN A 218 14.01 8.89 -1.59
C ASN A 218 15.03 9.19 -2.71
N ILE A 219 14.59 9.14 -3.96
CA ILE A 219 15.44 9.26 -5.17
C ILE A 219 15.03 10.41 -6.10
N GLY A 220 13.98 11.17 -5.74
CA GLY A 220 13.54 12.35 -6.46
C GLY A 220 12.54 13.16 -5.65
N ASP A 221 12.15 14.31 -6.17
CA ASP A 221 11.14 15.19 -5.57
C ASP A 221 10.26 15.80 -6.67
N ILE A 222 8.94 15.69 -6.52
CA ILE A 222 8.01 16.20 -7.53
C ILE A 222 7.97 17.73 -7.60
N GLU A 223 8.53 18.44 -6.61
CA GLU A 223 8.61 19.89 -6.62
C GLU A 223 9.67 20.36 -7.63
N THR A 224 10.74 19.59 -7.82
CA THR A 224 11.89 19.93 -8.69
C THR A 224 11.92 19.17 -10.01
N GLN A 225 11.29 18.00 -10.09
CA GLN A 225 11.28 17.14 -11.27
C GLN A 225 9.85 16.63 -11.55
N SER A 226 9.55 16.32 -12.79
CA SER A 226 8.34 15.57 -13.16
C SER A 226 8.47 14.09 -12.80
N LEU A 227 7.34 13.40 -12.62
CA LEU A 227 7.30 11.95 -12.38
C LEU A 227 8.02 11.17 -13.49
N GLN A 228 7.89 11.62 -14.75
CA GLN A 228 8.57 11.01 -15.89
C GLN A 228 10.10 11.20 -15.82
N GLU A 229 10.57 12.39 -15.45
CA GLU A 229 12.00 12.64 -15.25
C GLU A 229 12.57 11.80 -14.10
N ILE A 230 11.83 11.67 -13.00
CA ILE A 230 12.24 10.86 -11.85
C ILE A 230 12.34 9.37 -12.24
N TRP A 231 11.31 8.82 -12.90
CA TRP A 231 11.30 7.41 -13.32
C TRP A 231 12.42 7.08 -14.32
N ASN A 232 12.76 8.01 -15.21
CA ASN A 232 13.81 7.83 -16.20
C ASN A 232 15.18 8.37 -15.76
N SER A 233 15.31 8.77 -14.49
CA SER A 233 16.56 9.32 -13.97
C SER A 233 17.65 8.26 -13.84
N ASN A 234 18.90 8.70 -13.87
CA ASN A 234 20.05 7.86 -13.52
C ASN A 234 19.92 7.30 -12.09
N ALA A 235 19.35 8.06 -11.15
CA ALA A 235 19.14 7.59 -9.79
C ALA A 235 18.20 6.37 -9.73
N TRP A 236 17.11 6.38 -10.51
CA TRP A 236 16.19 5.24 -10.60
C TRP A 236 16.84 4.04 -11.27
N LEU A 237 17.58 4.26 -12.36
CA LEU A 237 18.30 3.21 -13.08
C LEU A 237 19.37 2.54 -12.21
N GLU A 238 20.17 3.33 -11.50
CA GLU A 238 21.19 2.81 -10.58
C GLU A 238 20.53 2.05 -9.41
N PHE A 239 19.36 2.51 -8.93
CA PHE A 239 18.60 1.76 -7.93
C PHE A 239 18.15 0.39 -8.46
N GLN A 240 17.67 0.31 -9.71
CA GLN A 240 17.30 -0.96 -10.34
C GLN A 240 18.50 -1.90 -10.51
N LYS A 241 19.64 -1.39 -10.98
CA LYS A 241 20.88 -2.17 -11.08
C LYS A 241 21.33 -2.70 -9.72
N MET A 242 21.29 -1.85 -8.69
CA MET A 242 21.62 -2.24 -7.32
C MET A 242 20.78 -3.43 -6.82
N GLN A 243 19.50 -3.54 -7.21
CA GLN A 243 18.68 -4.71 -6.88
C GLN A 243 19.15 -5.97 -7.62
N LEU A 244 19.34 -5.88 -8.94
CA LEU A 244 19.72 -7.02 -9.79
C LEU A 244 21.14 -7.54 -9.52
N GLU A 245 22.05 -6.66 -9.14
CA GLU A 245 23.46 -6.98 -8.84
C GLU A 245 23.69 -7.40 -7.37
N ASN A 246 22.62 -7.60 -6.59
CA ASN A 246 22.69 -7.94 -5.17
C ASN A 246 23.42 -6.91 -4.29
N ARG A 247 23.35 -5.63 -4.65
CA ARG A 247 24.01 -4.50 -3.97
C ARG A 247 23.09 -3.74 -3.02
N LYS A 248 21.92 -4.30 -2.71
CA LYS A 248 20.87 -3.68 -1.87
C LYS A 248 21.35 -3.24 -0.47
N ASN A 249 22.43 -3.81 0.05
CA ASN A 249 23.06 -3.38 1.30
C ASN A 249 23.69 -1.97 1.21
N GLU A 250 23.89 -1.42 0.01
CA GLU A 250 24.34 -0.04 -0.21
C GLU A 250 23.23 0.99 0.11
N ASN A 251 21.95 0.60 0.06
CA ASN A 251 20.85 1.49 0.40
C ASN A 251 20.38 1.31 1.85
N SER A 252 20.27 2.43 2.56
CA SER A 252 19.96 2.43 4.01
C SER A 252 18.70 1.65 4.37
N SER A 253 17.60 1.78 3.62
CA SER A 253 16.36 1.05 3.89
C SER A 253 16.40 -0.38 3.37
N CYS A 254 16.90 -0.59 2.15
CA CYS A 254 16.92 -1.92 1.54
C CYS A 254 17.81 -2.91 2.30
N ALA A 255 18.90 -2.43 2.91
CA ALA A 255 19.76 -3.22 3.79
C ALA A 255 19.02 -3.83 5.00
N ARG A 256 17.87 -3.24 5.37
CA ARG A 256 17.07 -3.60 6.55
C ARG A 256 15.71 -4.18 6.18
N CYS A 257 15.48 -4.54 4.93
CA CYS A 257 14.21 -5.04 4.44
C CYS A 257 14.33 -6.48 3.94
N ASP A 258 13.32 -7.29 4.20
CA ASP A 258 13.24 -8.69 3.78
C ASP A 258 11.92 -9.05 3.10
N ILE A 259 11.00 -8.09 2.90
CA ILE A 259 9.68 -8.34 2.30
C ILE A 259 9.74 -8.91 0.88
N PHE A 260 10.80 -8.61 0.13
CA PHE A 260 11.01 -9.12 -1.23
C PHE A 260 11.27 -10.63 -1.26
N ARG A 261 11.68 -11.23 -0.13
CA ARG A 261 11.85 -12.67 0.01
C ARG A 261 10.54 -13.38 0.25
N SER A 262 9.56 -12.74 0.88
CA SER A 262 8.27 -13.38 1.17
C SER A 262 7.52 -13.72 -0.11
N ASP A 263 7.17 -15.00 -0.29
CA ASP A 263 6.32 -15.42 -1.40
C ASP A 263 4.85 -15.02 -1.22
N HIS A 264 4.41 -14.64 0.00
CA HIS A 264 3.08 -14.05 0.23
C HIS A 264 2.94 -12.71 -0.50
N TYR A 265 3.94 -11.85 -0.36
CA TYR A 265 3.88 -10.44 -0.78
C TYR A 265 4.59 -10.14 -2.10
N THR A 266 5.58 -10.94 -2.46
CA THR A 266 6.35 -10.77 -3.69
C THR A 266 6.16 -12.01 -4.54
N LYS A 267 5.49 -11.88 -5.68
CA LYS A 267 5.23 -13.02 -6.59
C LYS A 267 6.25 -13.08 -7.72
N ASP A 268 6.66 -11.94 -8.25
CA ASP A 268 7.64 -11.89 -9.33
C ASP A 268 9.03 -12.33 -8.87
N ASN A 269 9.75 -13.03 -9.75
CA ASN A 269 11.16 -13.34 -9.60
C ASN A 269 11.90 -12.80 -10.82
N ILE A 270 12.79 -11.84 -10.59
CA ILE A 270 13.57 -11.16 -11.63
C ILE A 270 15.08 -11.46 -11.51
N ASP A 271 15.45 -12.46 -10.71
CA ASP A 271 16.84 -12.88 -10.53
C ASP A 271 17.45 -13.31 -11.87
N GLY A 272 18.71 -12.95 -12.08
CA GLY A 272 19.44 -13.24 -13.32
C GLY A 272 19.04 -12.38 -14.51
N PHE A 273 18.15 -11.39 -14.35
CA PHE A 273 17.88 -10.44 -15.42
C PHE A 273 19.13 -9.60 -15.74
N PRO A 274 19.59 -9.56 -17.01
CA PRO A 274 20.78 -8.83 -17.40
C PRO A 274 20.59 -7.31 -17.29
N VAL A 275 21.42 -6.66 -16.48
CA VAL A 275 21.39 -5.20 -16.24
C VAL A 275 21.58 -4.37 -17.51
N GLU A 276 22.36 -4.85 -18.47
CA GLU A 276 22.57 -4.20 -19.77
C GLU A 276 21.31 -4.19 -20.65
N LYS A 277 20.29 -4.99 -20.31
CA LYS A 277 18.98 -4.98 -21.00
C LYS A 277 17.96 -4.06 -20.33
N LEU A 278 18.30 -3.39 -19.23
CA LEU A 278 17.44 -2.37 -18.66
C LEU A 278 17.27 -1.22 -19.65
N ARG A 279 16.02 -0.77 -19.80
CA ARG A 279 15.65 0.32 -20.70
C ARG A 279 14.81 1.32 -19.91
N PRO A 280 15.17 2.61 -19.93
CA PRO A 280 14.24 3.66 -19.51
C PRO A 280 12.94 3.55 -20.32
N LEU A 281 11.83 4.09 -19.79
CA LEU A 281 10.64 4.30 -20.61
C LEU A 281 11.07 5.16 -21.79
N LYS A 282 10.86 4.66 -23.01
CA LYS A 282 11.18 5.40 -24.23
C LYS A 282 10.55 6.79 -24.11
N GLN A 283 11.38 7.83 -24.06
CA GLN A 283 10.96 9.11 -24.62
C GLN A 283 10.75 8.81 -26.10
N ASP A 284 9.59 9.12 -26.65
CA ASP A 284 9.36 8.91 -28.07
C ASP A 284 10.55 9.47 -28.85
N VAL A 285 11.24 8.56 -29.53
CA VAL A 285 12.21 8.92 -30.55
C VAL A 285 11.34 9.49 -31.65
N ASN A 286 11.19 10.81 -31.67
CA ASN A 286 10.88 11.54 -32.88
C ASN A 286 12.02 11.25 -33.88
N GLN A 287 11.85 10.18 -34.66
CA GLN A 287 12.50 9.94 -35.94
C GLN A 287 11.42 9.89 -37.01
#